data_AF-A0A2I0JQT7-F1
#
_entry.id   AF-A0A2I0JQT7-F1
#
_cell.length_a   1.000
_cell.length_b   1.000
_cell.length_c   1.000
_cell.angle_alpha   90.00
_cell.angle_beta   90.00
_cell.angle_gamma   90.00
#
_symmetry.space_group_name_H-M   'P 1'
#
loop_
_entity.id
_entity.type
_entity.pdbx_description
1 polymer ?
#
loop_
_entity_poly.entity_id
_entity_poly.type
_entity_poly.pdbx_seq_one_letter_code
_entity_poly.pdbx_strand_id
1 'polypeptide(L)'
;MAYMSMGEAHRRITDYLNHFSDAVYDQDAASLKLILSLSSNSPSQLSLADALNIFQFGEIVVPLFRSLQNYRLGNLVDAYNAYEKAANAFIQEFRNWDSAWALEALYVIAYEIRVLAER
;
A
#
# COMPACT_ATOMS: atom_id res chain seq x y z
N MET A 1 -19.65 3.51 -14.70
CA MET A 1 -18.32 3.33 -14.09
C MET A 1 -17.78 2.02 -14.61
N ALA A 2 -16.79 2.06 -15.50
CA ALA A 2 -16.14 0.82 -15.94
C ALA A 2 -15.44 0.23 -14.72
N TYR A 3 -15.78 -1.01 -14.36
CA TYR A 3 -15.08 -1.74 -13.32
C TYR A 3 -13.63 -1.93 -13.78
N MET A 4 -12.71 -1.13 -13.24
CA MET A 4 -11.27 -1.35 -13.43
C MET A 4 -10.90 -2.60 -12.66
N SER A 5 -10.22 -3.54 -13.33
CA SER A 5 -9.80 -4.79 -12.71
C SER A 5 -8.66 -4.56 -11.70
N MET A 6 -8.59 -5.39 -10.67
CA MET A 6 -7.50 -5.34 -9.66
C MET A 6 -6.10 -5.37 -10.31
N GLY A 7 -5.91 -6.18 -11.35
CA GLY A 7 -4.64 -6.24 -12.08
C GLY A 7 -4.29 -4.93 -12.81
N GLU A 8 -5.29 -4.24 -13.35
CA GLU A 8 -5.10 -2.95 -14.01
C GLU A 8 -4.82 -1.83 -12.99
N ALA A 9 -5.50 -1.85 -11.85
CA ALA A 9 -5.20 -0.96 -10.73
C ALA A 9 -3.77 -1.17 -10.22
N HIS A 10 -3.32 -2.43 -10.09
CA HIS A 10 -1.97 -2.76 -9.63
C HIS A 10 -0.93 -2.20 -10.59
N ARG A 11 -1.12 -2.44 -11.90
CA ARG A 11 -0.25 -1.91 -12.94
C ARG A 11 -0.13 -0.38 -12.88
N ARG A 12 -1.24 0.33 -12.69
CA ARG A 12 -1.25 1.81 -12.59
C ARG A 12 -0.49 2.32 -11.37
N ILE A 13 -0.61 1.64 -10.23
CA ILE A 13 0.17 1.97 -9.02
C ILE A 13 1.66 1.73 -9.27
N THR A 14 2.02 0.58 -9.85
CA THR A 14 3.41 0.24 -10.17
C THR A 14 4.02 1.22 -11.16
N ASP A 15 3.30 1.58 -12.21
CA ASP A 15 3.75 2.55 -13.22
C ASP A 15 4.01 3.93 -12.56
N TYR A 16 3.13 4.36 -11.65
CA TYR A 16 3.34 5.61 -10.89
C TYR A 16 4.57 5.55 -9.98
N LEU A 17 4.76 4.44 -9.26
CA LEU A 17 5.93 4.25 -8.38
C LEU A 17 7.24 4.18 -9.16
N ASN A 18 7.23 3.52 -10.32
CA ASN A 18 8.39 3.48 -11.22
C ASN A 18 8.73 4.88 -11.73
N HIS A 19 7.74 5.65 -12.21
CA HIS A 19 7.97 7.04 -12.64
C HIS A 19 8.49 7.93 -11.50
N PHE A 20 8.02 7.72 -10.27
CA PHE A 20 8.57 8.41 -9.10
C PHE A 20 10.01 8.01 -8.84
N SER A 21 10.32 6.70 -8.87
CA SER A 21 11.66 6.18 -8.66
C SER A 21 12.65 6.68 -9.71
N ASP A 22 12.25 6.67 -10.98
CA ASP A 22 13.05 7.13 -12.11
C ASP A 22 13.33 8.64 -11.99
N ALA A 23 12.31 9.46 -11.67
CA ALA A 23 12.50 10.89 -11.45
C ALA A 23 13.44 11.21 -10.28
N VAL A 24 13.44 10.39 -9.22
CA VAL A 24 14.38 10.51 -8.10
C VAL A 24 15.78 10.08 -8.49
N TYR A 25 15.92 8.98 -9.24
CA TYR A 25 17.20 8.45 -9.69
C TYR A 25 17.90 9.40 -10.68
N ASP A 26 17.15 9.92 -11.65
CA ASP A 26 17.63 10.86 -12.67
C ASP A 26 17.77 12.29 -12.15
N GLN A 27 17.38 12.54 -10.88
CA GLN A 27 17.37 13.85 -10.24
C GLN A 27 16.55 14.90 -11.02
N ASP A 28 15.49 14.46 -11.73
CA ASP A 28 14.63 15.34 -12.51
C ASP A 28 13.57 16.01 -11.61
N ALA A 29 13.94 17.18 -11.10
CA ALA A 29 13.07 18.00 -10.28
C ALA A 29 11.79 18.47 -11.00
N ALA A 30 11.78 18.55 -12.33
CA ALA A 30 10.60 18.98 -13.09
C ALA A 30 9.53 17.88 -13.14
N SER A 31 9.95 16.65 -13.46
CA SER A 31 9.07 15.47 -13.42
C SER A 31 8.59 15.18 -12.01
N LEU A 32 9.48 15.27 -11.00
CA LEU A 32 9.10 15.11 -9.60
C LEU A 32 8.08 16.16 -9.15
N LYS A 33 8.24 17.42 -9.57
CA LYS A 33 7.28 18.49 -9.26
C LYS A 33 5.90 18.21 -9.85
N LEU A 34 5.82 17.67 -11.07
CA LEU A 34 4.55 17.31 -11.70
C LEU A 34 3.88 16.12 -10.98
N ILE A 35 4.65 15.11 -10.62
CA ILE A 35 4.18 13.94 -9.85
C ILE A 35 3.62 14.38 -8.49
N LEU A 36 4.27 15.34 -7.81
CA LEU A 36 3.85 15.86 -6.51
C LEU A 36 2.79 16.98 -6.58
N SER A 37 2.51 17.52 -7.77
CA SER A 37 1.56 18.63 -7.92
C SER A 37 0.13 18.11 -7.88
N LEU A 38 -0.44 18.05 -6.67
CA LEU A 38 -1.83 17.66 -6.41
C LEU A 38 -2.86 18.54 -7.13
N SER A 39 -2.48 19.76 -7.51
CA SER A 39 -3.33 20.71 -8.24
C SER A 39 -3.31 20.50 -9.76
N SER A 40 -2.30 19.80 -10.27
CA SER A 40 -2.27 19.45 -11.68
C SER A 40 -3.21 18.26 -11.86
N ASN A 41 -4.30 18.40 -12.61
CA ASN A 41 -5.19 17.26 -12.94
C ASN A 41 -4.46 16.28 -13.89
N SER A 42 -3.31 15.77 -13.47
CA SER A 42 -2.50 14.86 -14.27
C SER A 42 -3.25 13.54 -14.37
N PRO A 43 -3.35 12.96 -15.58
CA PRO A 43 -4.08 11.71 -15.78
C PRO A 43 -3.46 10.55 -14.98
N SER A 44 -2.18 10.62 -14.64
CA SER A 44 -1.49 9.65 -13.76
C SER A 44 -1.98 9.73 -12.31
N GLN A 45 -2.23 10.92 -11.76
CA GLN A 45 -2.76 11.07 -10.40
C GLN A 45 -4.23 10.67 -10.29
N LEU A 46 -5.05 11.00 -11.28
CA LEU A 46 -6.46 10.55 -11.33
C LEU A 46 -6.53 9.03 -11.46
N SER A 47 -5.71 8.46 -12.35
CA SER A 47 -5.56 7.01 -12.52
C SER A 47 -5.06 6.32 -11.25
N LEU A 48 -4.13 6.95 -10.51
CA LEU A 48 -3.66 6.47 -9.22
C LEU A 48 -4.77 6.55 -8.15
N ALA A 49 -5.51 7.66 -8.08
CA ALA A 49 -6.59 7.83 -7.12
C ALA A 49 -7.69 6.77 -7.31
N ASP A 50 -8.08 6.51 -8.56
CA ASP A 50 -9.03 5.44 -8.90
C ASP A 50 -8.49 4.05 -8.55
N ALA A 51 -7.21 3.78 -8.82
CA ALA A 51 -6.57 2.53 -8.45
C ALA A 51 -6.45 2.34 -6.94
N LEU A 52 -6.06 3.38 -6.19
CA LEU A 52 -5.99 3.36 -4.74
C LEU A 52 -7.36 3.18 -4.08
N ASN A 53 -8.41 3.72 -4.69
CA ASN A 53 -9.79 3.54 -4.24
C ASN A 53 -10.24 2.07 -4.38
N ILE A 54 -9.79 1.38 -5.44
CA ILE A 54 -10.06 -0.05 -5.64
C ILE A 54 -9.35 -0.91 -4.59
N PHE A 55 -8.11 -0.57 -4.24
CA PHE A 55 -7.35 -1.36 -3.28
C PHE A 55 -7.62 -1.05 -1.81
N GLN A 56 -8.35 0.04 -1.51
CA GLN A 56 -8.52 0.57 -0.15
C GLN A 56 -7.22 0.54 0.67
N PHE A 57 -6.07 0.77 0.03
CA PHE A 57 -4.76 0.59 0.66
C PHE A 57 -4.61 1.50 1.89
N GLY A 58 -5.38 2.60 2.00
CA GLY A 58 -5.43 3.43 3.20
C GLY A 58 -5.77 2.65 4.48
N GLU A 59 -6.64 1.64 4.40
CA GLU A 59 -7.04 0.84 5.56
C GLU A 59 -6.00 -0.21 5.97
N ILE A 60 -5.11 -0.60 5.05
CA ILE A 60 -4.00 -1.54 5.30
C ILE A 60 -2.72 -0.80 5.70
N VAL A 61 -2.36 0.23 4.92
CA VAL A 61 -1.07 0.93 4.98
C VAL A 61 -0.96 1.83 6.21
N VAL A 62 -2.05 2.53 6.60
CA VAL A 62 -2.05 3.39 7.79
C VAL A 62 -1.76 2.59 9.08
N PRO A 63 -2.49 1.50 9.39
CA PRO A 63 -2.17 0.69 10.56
C PRO A 63 -0.81 -0.01 10.45
N LEU A 64 -0.37 -0.39 9.25
CA LEU A 64 0.96 -0.98 9.05
C LEU A 64 2.09 0.01 9.42
N PHE A 65 2.02 1.26 8.95
CA PHE A 65 3.01 2.28 9.32
C PHE A 65 2.99 2.60 10.81
N ARG A 66 1.81 2.63 11.43
CA ARG A 66 1.68 2.79 12.89
C ARG A 66 2.33 1.62 13.63
N SER A 67 2.14 0.39 13.16
CA SER A 67 2.79 -0.79 13.73
C SER A 67 4.31 -0.68 13.70
N LEU A 68 4.87 -0.33 12.53
CA LEU A 68 6.30 -0.12 12.36
C LEU A 68 6.85 0.98 13.28
N GLN A 69 6.13 2.09 13.41
CA GLN A 69 6.52 3.17 14.32
C GLN A 69 6.55 2.69 15.78
N ASN A 70 5.50 2.02 16.24
CA ASN A 70 5.42 1.51 17.62
C ASN A 70 6.47 0.44 17.89
N TYR A 71 6.74 -0.43 16.92
CA TYR A 71 7.80 -1.43 17.00
C TYR A 71 9.18 -0.78 17.17
N ARG A 72 9.47 0.27 16.39
CA ARG A 72 10.72 1.04 16.52
C ARG A 72 10.85 1.77 17.86
N LEU A 73 9.73 2.16 18.48
CA LEU A 73 9.69 2.80 19.78
C LEU A 73 9.73 1.79 20.95
N GLY A 74 9.70 0.48 20.67
CA GLY A 74 9.65 -0.57 21.70
C GLY A 74 8.26 -0.81 22.29
N ASN A 75 7.22 -0.16 21.75
CA ASN A 75 5.84 -0.32 22.19
C ASN A 75 5.20 -1.54 21.51
N LEU A 76 5.56 -2.75 21.98
CA LEU A 76 5.18 -4.01 21.32
C LEU A 76 3.66 -4.26 21.31
N VAL A 77 2.94 -3.89 22.37
CA VAL A 77 1.48 -4.05 22.45
C VAL A 77 0.78 -3.19 21.39
N ASP A 78 1.18 -1.93 21.26
CA ASP A 78 0.59 -1.03 20.26
C ASP A 78 1.06 -1.37 18.83
N ALA A 79 2.25 -1.95 18.70
CA ALA A 79 2.75 -2.48 17.43
C ALA A 79 1.91 -3.68 16.97
N TYR A 80 1.65 -4.63 17.87
CA TYR A 80 0.80 -5.79 17.63
C TYR A 80 -0.63 -5.37 17.25
N ASN A 81 -1.27 -4.51 18.06
CA ASN A 81 -2.64 -4.07 17.80
C ASN A 81 -2.79 -3.31 16.46
N ALA A 82 -1.78 -2.53 16.09
CA ALA A 82 -1.76 -1.85 14.80
C ALA A 82 -1.49 -2.85 13.65
N TYR A 83 -0.61 -3.82 13.84
CA TYR A 83 -0.33 -4.85 12.84
C TYR A 83 -1.56 -5.73 12.57
N GLU A 84 -2.24 -6.16 13.63
CA GLU A 84 -3.47 -6.96 13.54
C GLU A 84 -4.56 -6.24 12.73
N LYS A 85 -4.70 -4.91 12.90
CA LYS A 85 -5.62 -4.10 12.08
C LYS A 85 -5.24 -4.10 10.61
N ALA A 86 -3.95 -3.94 10.30
CA ALA A 86 -3.46 -4.00 8.93
C ALA A 86 -3.67 -5.39 8.31
N ALA A 87 -3.42 -6.45 9.07
CA ALA A 87 -3.62 -7.83 8.66
C ALA A 87 -5.09 -8.14 8.39
N ASN A 88 -6.01 -7.70 9.25
CA ASN A 88 -7.44 -7.89 9.06
C ASN A 88 -7.96 -7.16 7.83
N ALA A 89 -7.55 -5.90 7.63
CA ALA A 89 -7.88 -5.16 6.41
C ALA A 89 -7.32 -5.86 5.17
N PHE A 90 -6.09 -6.37 5.22
CA PHE A 90 -5.48 -7.10 4.12
C PHE A 90 -6.23 -8.39 3.78
N ILE A 91 -6.62 -9.18 4.79
CA ILE A 91 -7.38 -10.43 4.58
C ILE A 91 -8.77 -10.13 4.01
N GLN A 92 -9.42 -9.07 4.48
CA GLN A 92 -10.72 -8.64 3.96
C GLN A 92 -10.62 -8.27 2.48
N GLU A 93 -9.61 -7.48 2.10
CA GLU A 93 -9.38 -7.12 0.71
C GLU A 93 -8.94 -8.31 -0.14
N PHE A 94 -8.07 -9.17 0.38
CA PHE A 94 -7.63 -10.38 -0.31
C PHE A 94 -8.80 -11.30 -0.70
N ARG A 95 -9.84 -11.38 0.13
CA ARG A 95 -11.06 -12.14 -0.20
C ARG A 95 -11.84 -11.56 -1.38
N ASN A 96 -11.73 -10.25 -1.60
CA ASN A 96 -12.40 -9.55 -2.68
C ASN A 96 -11.61 -9.60 -4.00
N TRP A 97 -10.38 -10.13 -4.00
CA TRP A 97 -9.55 -10.19 -5.19
C TRP A 97 -9.90 -11.38 -6.08
N ASP A 98 -9.97 -11.14 -7.39
CA ASP A 98 -10.28 -12.18 -8.38
C ASP A 98 -9.18 -13.24 -8.52
N SER A 99 -7.96 -12.99 -8.00
CA SER A 99 -6.85 -13.94 -8.06
C SER A 99 -5.99 -13.93 -6.79
N ALA A 100 -5.36 -15.07 -6.50
CA ALA A 100 -4.56 -15.29 -5.29
C ALA A 100 -3.11 -14.78 -5.40
N TRP A 101 -2.85 -13.74 -6.20
CA TRP A 101 -1.50 -13.29 -6.53
C TRP A 101 -0.66 -12.86 -5.31
N ALA A 102 -1.28 -12.45 -4.20
CA ALA A 102 -0.57 -12.13 -2.95
C ALA A 102 -0.74 -13.18 -1.85
N LEU A 103 -0.98 -14.44 -2.19
CA LEU A 103 -1.00 -15.54 -1.22
C LEU A 103 0.31 -15.60 -0.41
N GLU A 104 1.45 -15.31 -1.06
CA GLU A 104 2.74 -15.26 -0.37
C GLU A 104 2.79 -14.19 0.73
N ALA A 105 2.13 -13.05 0.52
CA ALA A 105 2.04 -11.99 1.51
C ALA A 105 1.24 -12.43 2.75
N LEU A 106 0.25 -13.31 2.61
CA LEU A 106 -0.48 -13.89 3.76
C LEU A 106 0.43 -14.72 4.66
N TYR A 107 1.39 -15.46 4.09
CA TYR A 107 2.34 -16.23 4.90
C TYR A 107 3.23 -15.31 5.74
N VAL A 108 3.67 -14.19 5.17
CA VAL A 108 4.45 -13.17 5.88
C VAL A 108 3.62 -12.54 7.00
N ILE A 109 2.37 -12.16 6.73
CA ILE A 109 1.47 -11.59 7.75
C ILE A 109 1.28 -12.55 8.92
N ALA A 110 1.03 -13.84 8.64
CA ALA A 110 0.87 -14.85 9.68
C ALA A 110 2.14 -15.05 10.51
N TYR A 111 3.30 -15.02 9.86
CA TYR A 111 4.60 -15.11 10.52
C TYR A 111 4.87 -13.90 11.44
N GLU A 112 4.69 -12.69 10.94
CA GLU A 112 4.95 -11.46 11.70
C GLU A 112 3.99 -11.27 12.88
N ILE A 113 2.70 -11.63 12.74
CA ILE A 113 1.76 -11.66 13.88
C ILE A 113 2.28 -12.58 14.98
N ARG A 114 2.75 -13.78 14.62
CA ARG A 114 3.29 -14.74 15.58
C ARG A 114 4.52 -14.19 16.28
N VAL A 115 5.47 -13.62 15.53
CA VAL A 115 6.69 -13.04 16.10
C VAL A 115 6.36 -11.89 17.06
N LEU A 116 5.40 -11.04 16.72
CA LEU A 116 4.96 -9.95 17.60
C LEU A 116 4.21 -10.47 18.84
N ALA A 117 3.50 -11.59 18.75
CA ALA A 117 2.81 -12.21 19.89
C ALA A 117 3.76 -12.94 20.84
N GLU A 118 4.88 -13.47 20.33
CA GLU A 118 5.86 -14.24 21.11
C GLU A 118 6.93 -13.37 21.81
N ARG A 119 6.95 -12.05 21.55
CA ARG A 119 7.93 -11.09 22.10
C ARG A 119 7.34 -10.24 23.23
#